data_AF-A0A2N5GB37-F1
#
_entry.id   AF-A0A2N5GB37-F1
#
_cell.length_a   1.000
_cell.length_b   1.000
_cell.length_c   1.000
_cell.angle_alpha   90.00
_cell.angle_beta   90.00
_cell.angle_gamma   90.00
#
_symmetry.space_group_name_H-M   'P 1'
#
loop_
_entity.id
_entity.type
_entity.pdbx_description
1 polymer ?
#
loop_
_entity_poly.entity_id
_entity_poly.type
_entity_poly.pdbx_seq_one_letter_code
_entity_poly.pdbx_strand_id
1 'polypeptide(L)'
;MSGQSVTISTAKAATEFKVNRMACYHRVKVLEVISPGNEPIYLFFYKNRFIFGKSAKITEHSRLEKVFTEGIVFLSPHPLIDAMLLQQQTFPLKLEKQVQSMLRKQYSSQETALILTFFDSFMPKKAIIDTMKTFFYEYRRNGQLRFAYQILMIILDFEPENTWAQELSHHVYYQKYKLLYDRMDPELHVKDSLYSEMNAFYQKESEPHFAYLQTVLLKEARWHDLLVLYIDYFRTASNPQDKHYDQFIQLITAHLPEEERSVLLSDPYLQKVVKGNRLRKEVFETMIDVGKYEDAINLIIEQPRSNITGPQHQQLAGLFEKNSLNIKKIHLENLRTYLIHEPNDDNLEKILQSFIPLLLSEYSITYVHNWLQPLLQVENPLPITKSVKLMFAIQDDPDKQFMLGQYYHKFKQYDKAIECFTWEMELNPDDPNPVQWLTKVYRELGMIEESNNYLYIYSNMQKA
;
A
#
# COMPACT_ATOMS: atom_id res chain seq x y z
N MET A 1 -9.18 6.88 -3.45
CA MET A 1 -9.70 5.63 -2.87
C MET A 1 -10.78 6.00 -1.88
N SER A 2 -12.02 5.54 -2.09
CA SER A 2 -13.08 5.60 -1.08
C SER A 2 -12.60 4.85 0.15
N GLY A 3 -12.66 5.46 1.34
CA GLY A 3 -12.22 4.81 2.57
C GLY A 3 -13.01 3.53 2.84
N GLN A 4 -12.35 2.51 3.40
CA GLN A 4 -13.03 1.28 3.81
C GLN A 4 -14.02 1.62 4.92
N SER A 5 -15.23 1.06 4.85
CA SER A 5 -16.27 1.27 5.84
C SER A 5 -16.86 -0.05 6.31
N VAL A 6 -17.45 -0.01 7.51
CA VAL A 6 -18.18 -1.12 8.10
C VAL A 6 -19.49 -0.60 8.68
N THR A 7 -20.51 -1.46 8.71
CA THR A 7 -21.77 -1.15 9.38
C THR A 7 -21.72 -1.69 10.80
N ILE A 8 -22.10 -0.88 11.78
CA ILE A 8 -22.25 -1.29 13.17
C ILE A 8 -23.72 -1.27 13.52
N SER A 9 -24.25 -2.42 13.95
CA SER A 9 -25.65 -2.56 14.33
C SER A 9 -25.82 -2.57 15.85
N THR A 10 -26.68 -1.70 16.34
CA THR A 10 -27.19 -1.68 17.71
C THR A 10 -28.66 -2.14 17.73
N ALA A 11 -29.25 -2.30 18.91
CA ALA A 11 -30.67 -2.60 19.03
C ALA A 11 -31.60 -1.51 18.43
N LYS A 12 -31.08 -0.30 18.17
CA LYS A 12 -31.86 0.87 17.72
C LYS A 12 -31.59 1.26 16.27
N ALA A 13 -30.35 1.10 15.79
CA ALA A 13 -29.94 1.56 14.47
C ALA A 13 -28.72 0.79 13.96
N ALA A 14 -28.58 0.76 12.63
CA ALA A 14 -27.35 0.37 11.94
C ALA A 14 -26.72 1.62 11.33
N THR A 15 -25.46 1.89 11.68
CA THR A 15 -24.74 3.10 11.27
C THR A 15 -23.44 2.71 10.61
N GLU A 16 -23.07 3.41 9.54
CA GLU A 16 -21.81 3.21 8.84
C GLU A 16 -20.67 3.95 9.55
N PHE A 17 -19.54 3.28 9.72
CA PHE A 17 -18.30 3.82 10.29
C PHE A 17 -17.16 3.65 9.30
N LYS A 18 -16.25 4.61 9.27
CA LYS A 18 -15.02 4.51 8.48
C LYS A 18 -13.99 3.71 9.26
N VAL A 19 -13.28 2.81 8.59
CA VAL A 19 -12.14 2.12 9.17
C VAL A 19 -10.96 3.10 9.23
N ASN A 20 -10.34 3.22 10.39
CA ASN A 20 -9.13 4.02 10.57
C ASN A 20 -7.87 3.17 10.37
N ARG A 21 -7.78 2.06 11.12
CA ARG A 21 -6.63 1.15 11.11
C ARG A 21 -6.99 -0.22 11.66
N MET A 22 -6.20 -1.21 11.30
CA MET A 22 -6.23 -2.56 11.84
C MET A 22 -4.90 -2.87 12.52
N ALA A 23 -4.94 -3.44 13.72
CA ALA A 23 -3.76 -3.94 14.41
C ALA A 23 -3.86 -5.45 14.62
N CYS A 24 -2.75 -6.15 14.40
CA CYS A 24 -2.63 -7.59 14.58
C CYS A 24 -1.63 -7.90 15.71
N TYR A 25 -2.06 -8.65 16.71
CA TYR A 25 -1.28 -8.98 17.89
C TYR A 25 -1.49 -10.47 18.24
N HIS A 26 -0.52 -11.31 17.89
CA HIS A 26 -0.57 -12.78 17.88
C HIS A 26 -1.84 -13.40 17.23
N ARG A 27 -2.87 -13.65 18.04
CA ARG A 27 -4.14 -14.33 17.71
C ARG A 27 -5.31 -13.36 17.67
N VAL A 28 -5.08 -12.12 18.07
CA VAL A 28 -6.08 -11.07 18.17
C VAL A 28 -5.85 -10.05 17.07
N LYS A 29 -6.94 -9.61 16.45
CA LYS A 29 -6.96 -8.42 15.60
C LYS A 29 -7.94 -7.41 16.16
N VAL A 30 -7.56 -6.14 16.09
CA VAL A 30 -8.39 -5.02 16.51
C VAL A 30 -8.55 -4.07 15.35
N LEU A 31 -9.80 -3.87 14.92
CA LEU A 31 -10.16 -2.87 13.93
C LEU A 31 -10.66 -1.63 14.65
N GLU A 32 -9.98 -0.51 14.47
CA GLU A 32 -10.43 0.80 14.96
C GLU A 32 -11.28 1.47 13.88
N VAL A 33 -12.51 1.81 14.24
CA VAL A 33 -13.46 2.46 13.33
C VAL A 33 -13.98 3.74 13.94
N ILE A 34 -14.11 4.77 13.11
CA ILE A 34 -14.39 6.15 13.50
C ILE A 34 -15.61 6.69 12.75
N SER A 35 -16.37 7.54 13.44
CA SER A 35 -17.45 8.35 12.86
C SER A 35 -17.27 9.79 13.34
N PRO A 36 -17.53 10.81 12.50
CA PRO A 36 -17.45 12.21 12.91
C PRO A 36 -18.27 12.46 14.19
N GLY A 37 -17.65 13.08 15.19
CA GLY A 37 -18.29 13.45 16.46
C GLY A 37 -18.50 12.31 17.48
N ASN A 38 -18.13 11.07 17.16
CA ASN A 38 -18.26 9.92 18.05
C ASN A 38 -16.90 9.43 18.58
N GLU A 39 -16.92 8.79 19.74
CA GLU A 39 -15.76 8.03 20.24
C GLU A 39 -15.42 6.86 19.29
N PRO A 40 -14.13 6.49 19.16
CA PRO A 40 -13.73 5.36 18.35
C PRO A 40 -14.34 4.06 18.88
N ILE A 41 -14.70 3.17 17.97
CA ILE A 41 -15.16 1.82 18.29
C ILE A 41 -14.07 0.84 17.91
N TYR A 42 -13.77 -0.08 18.83
CA TYR A 42 -12.81 -1.16 18.63
C TYR A 42 -13.55 -2.46 18.40
N LEU A 43 -13.34 -3.08 17.24
CA LEU A 43 -13.88 -4.40 16.89
C LEU A 43 -12.77 -5.44 17.07
N PHE A 44 -13.01 -6.42 17.94
CA PHE A 44 -12.07 -7.45 18.32
C PHE A 44 -12.36 -8.75 17.58
N PHE A 45 -11.31 -9.35 17.04
CA PHE A 45 -11.35 -10.63 16.35
C PHE A 45 -10.35 -11.59 16.99
N TYR A 46 -10.75 -12.85 17.17
CA TYR A 46 -9.85 -13.92 17.60
C TYR A 46 -9.76 -14.97 16.50
N LYS A 47 -8.55 -15.23 15.99
CA LYS A 47 -8.33 -16.09 14.81
C LYS A 47 -9.28 -15.74 13.63
N ASN A 48 -9.35 -14.45 13.30
CA ASN A 48 -10.20 -13.87 12.23
C ASN A 48 -11.71 -13.95 12.46
N ARG A 49 -12.18 -14.41 13.62
CA ARG A 49 -13.61 -14.43 13.96
C ARG A 49 -13.98 -13.26 14.85
N PHE A 50 -15.02 -12.53 14.47
CA PHE A 50 -15.52 -11.41 15.27
C PHE A 50 -15.99 -11.88 16.65
N ILE A 51 -15.49 -11.23 17.70
CA ILE A 51 -15.81 -11.50 19.10
C ILE A 51 -16.78 -10.45 19.63
N PHE A 52 -16.36 -9.20 19.56
CA PHE A 52 -16.98 -8.10 20.29
C PHE A 52 -16.60 -6.74 19.70
N GLY A 53 -17.48 -5.75 19.85
CA GLY A 53 -17.22 -4.36 19.52
C GLY A 53 -17.54 -3.46 20.71
N LYS A 54 -16.71 -2.45 20.98
CA LYS A 54 -16.92 -1.51 22.09
C LYS A 54 -16.42 -0.11 21.76
N SER A 55 -17.25 0.89 22.05
CA SER A 55 -16.83 2.28 22.13
C SER A 55 -16.04 2.48 23.42
N ALA A 56 -14.80 2.94 23.30
CA ALA A 56 -13.93 3.19 24.44
C ALA A 56 -12.85 4.20 24.07
N LYS A 57 -12.22 4.80 25.09
CA LYS A 57 -10.91 5.45 24.94
C LYS A 57 -9.84 4.46 25.37
N ILE A 58 -8.73 4.41 24.62
CA ILE A 58 -7.59 3.59 25.02
C ILE A 58 -7.03 4.16 26.33
N THR A 59 -6.91 3.29 27.33
CA THR A 59 -6.30 3.64 28.62
C THR A 59 -4.78 3.49 28.51
N GLU A 60 -4.02 4.41 29.10
CA GLU A 60 -2.56 4.34 29.15
C GLU A 60 -2.09 3.07 29.90
N HIS A 61 -1.03 2.44 29.39
CA HIS A 61 -0.48 1.17 29.88
C HIS A 61 -1.48 -0.01 29.85
N SER A 62 -2.49 0.08 28.98
CA SER A 62 -3.41 -1.03 28.72
C SER A 62 -2.84 -1.99 27.67
N ARG A 63 -3.28 -3.25 27.68
CA ARG A 63 -2.98 -4.20 26.60
C ARG A 63 -3.53 -3.68 25.27
N LEU A 64 -4.70 -3.03 25.27
CA LEU A 64 -5.25 -2.44 24.05
C LEU A 64 -4.32 -1.38 23.44
N GLU A 65 -3.66 -0.55 24.26
CA GLU A 65 -2.61 0.35 23.78
C GLU A 65 -1.46 -0.42 23.14
N LYS A 66 -0.96 -1.45 23.84
CA LYS A 66 0.13 -2.32 23.33
C LYS A 66 -0.18 -2.97 21.98
N VAL A 67 -1.45 -3.32 21.73
CA VAL A 67 -1.85 -3.85 20.42
C VAL A 67 -1.53 -2.88 19.28
N PHE A 68 -1.69 -1.58 19.50
CA PHE A 68 -1.42 -0.55 18.48
C PHE A 68 0.02 -0.03 18.49
N THR A 69 0.77 -0.20 19.58
CA THR A 69 2.17 0.27 19.68
C THR A 69 3.19 -0.83 19.40
N GLU A 70 2.92 -2.06 19.81
CA GLU A 70 3.81 -3.23 19.68
C GLU A 70 3.28 -4.28 18.68
N GLY A 71 2.04 -4.14 18.21
CA GLY A 71 1.45 -5.00 17.18
C GLY A 71 1.78 -4.57 15.75
N ILE A 72 1.35 -5.38 14.79
CA ILE A 72 1.53 -5.12 13.36
C ILE A 72 0.33 -4.31 12.87
N VAL A 73 0.55 -3.03 12.54
CA VAL A 73 -0.53 -2.07 12.24
C VAL A 73 -0.61 -1.77 10.74
N PHE A 74 -1.83 -1.70 10.22
CA PHE A 74 -2.17 -1.33 8.85
C PHE A 74 -3.17 -0.16 8.87
N LEU A 75 -2.84 0.93 8.18
CA LEU A 75 -3.74 2.08 8.02
C LEU A 75 -4.74 1.81 6.89
N SER A 76 -5.97 2.30 7.01
CA SER A 76 -6.95 2.21 5.93
C SER A 76 -6.69 3.28 4.85
N PRO A 77 -6.87 2.98 3.55
CA PRO A 77 -7.24 1.68 2.97
C PRO A 77 -6.07 0.71 2.88
N HIS A 78 -6.32 -0.58 3.12
CA HIS A 78 -5.31 -1.63 2.95
C HIS A 78 -5.93 -2.97 2.52
N PRO A 79 -5.33 -3.72 1.56
CA PRO A 79 -5.88 -4.98 1.06
C PRO A 79 -6.17 -6.03 2.14
N LEU A 80 -5.31 -6.15 3.15
CA LEU A 80 -5.57 -7.05 4.28
C LEU A 80 -6.82 -6.71 5.10
N ILE A 81 -7.24 -5.45 5.12
CA ILE A 81 -8.48 -5.04 5.77
C ILE A 81 -9.66 -5.49 4.89
N ASP A 82 -9.60 -5.27 3.57
CA ASP A 82 -10.64 -5.74 2.64
C ASP A 82 -10.84 -7.25 2.75
N ALA A 83 -9.74 -8.00 2.64
CA ALA A 83 -9.73 -9.45 2.77
C ALA A 83 -10.38 -9.97 4.07
N MET A 84 -10.21 -9.25 5.19
CA MET A 84 -10.84 -9.59 6.45
C MET A 84 -12.35 -9.28 6.44
N LEU A 85 -12.74 -8.14 5.85
CA LEU A 85 -14.12 -7.66 5.81
C LEU A 85 -15.00 -8.37 4.77
N LEU A 86 -14.41 -9.12 3.82
CA LEU A 86 -15.16 -9.96 2.86
C LEU A 86 -16.12 -10.94 3.55
N GLN A 87 -15.77 -11.42 4.75
CA GLN A 87 -16.60 -12.39 5.48
C GLN A 87 -17.79 -11.74 6.21
N GLN A 88 -17.63 -10.49 6.63
CA GLN A 88 -18.61 -9.80 7.44
C GLN A 88 -18.38 -8.28 7.38
N GLN A 89 -19.40 -7.54 6.93
CA GLN A 89 -19.37 -6.07 6.88
C GLN A 89 -20.28 -5.42 7.93
N THR A 90 -21.18 -6.18 8.56
CA THR A 90 -22.08 -5.70 9.62
C THR A 90 -21.73 -6.33 10.96
N PHE A 91 -21.43 -5.52 11.96
CA PHE A 91 -20.97 -5.96 13.28
C PHE A 91 -21.96 -5.58 14.39
N PRO A 92 -22.54 -6.56 15.11
CA PRO A 92 -23.45 -6.28 16.20
C PRO A 92 -22.72 -5.92 17.50
N LEU A 93 -23.08 -4.78 18.11
CA LEU A 93 -22.63 -4.42 19.45
C LEU A 93 -23.45 -5.19 20.49
N LYS A 94 -22.82 -6.22 21.07
CA LYS A 94 -23.40 -7.04 22.14
C LYS A 94 -23.22 -6.38 23.51
N LEU A 95 -24.01 -6.80 24.51
CA LEU A 95 -23.76 -6.41 25.90
C LEU A 95 -22.61 -7.23 26.49
N GLU A 96 -21.81 -6.66 27.38
CA GLU A 96 -20.64 -7.32 27.98
C GLU A 96 -20.97 -8.67 28.64
N LYS A 97 -22.11 -8.77 29.34
CA LYS A 97 -22.57 -10.04 29.94
C LYS A 97 -22.81 -11.12 28.90
N GLN A 98 -23.33 -10.75 27.72
CA GLN A 98 -23.56 -11.69 26.62
C GLN A 98 -22.23 -12.15 26.02
N VAL A 99 -21.25 -11.25 25.94
CA VAL A 99 -19.89 -11.57 25.46
C VAL A 99 -19.23 -12.58 26.39
N GLN A 100 -19.25 -12.36 27.70
CA GLN A 100 -18.68 -13.32 28.67
C GLN A 100 -19.33 -14.70 28.58
N SER A 101 -20.67 -14.75 28.46
CA SER A 101 -21.39 -16.02 28.30
C SER A 101 -21.03 -16.72 26.98
N MET A 102 -20.91 -15.96 25.90
CA MET A 102 -20.50 -16.47 24.59
C MET A 102 -19.08 -17.02 24.62
N LEU A 103 -18.13 -16.28 25.21
CA LEU A 103 -16.73 -16.69 25.28
C LEU A 103 -16.58 -18.03 26.00
N ARG A 104 -17.22 -18.18 27.17
CA ARG A 104 -17.21 -19.44 27.94
C ARG A 104 -17.84 -20.63 27.20
N LYS A 105 -18.73 -20.39 26.25
CA LYS A 105 -19.37 -21.46 25.44
C LYS A 105 -18.55 -21.86 24.23
N GLN A 106 -17.81 -20.92 23.64
CA GLN A 106 -17.15 -21.11 22.34
C GLN A 106 -15.65 -21.37 22.45
N TYR A 107 -15.03 -20.95 23.55
CA TYR A 107 -13.58 -20.99 23.73
C TYR A 107 -13.23 -21.71 25.04
N SER A 108 -12.03 -22.29 25.07
CA SER A 108 -11.47 -22.84 26.30
C SER A 108 -11.28 -21.75 27.38
N SER A 109 -11.09 -22.15 28.63
CA SER A 109 -10.84 -21.18 29.71
C SER A 109 -9.54 -20.40 29.50
N GLN A 110 -8.51 -21.02 28.89
CA GLN A 110 -7.26 -20.37 28.53
C GLN A 110 -7.47 -19.33 27.42
N GLU A 111 -8.19 -19.68 26.35
CA GLU A 111 -8.48 -18.74 25.26
C GLU A 111 -9.39 -17.60 25.76
N THR A 112 -10.39 -17.92 26.58
CA THR A 112 -11.24 -16.91 27.22
C THR A 112 -10.42 -15.98 28.09
N ALA A 113 -9.52 -16.51 28.92
CA ALA A 113 -8.61 -15.72 29.74
C ALA A 113 -7.76 -14.77 28.88
N LEU A 114 -7.13 -15.27 27.83
CA LEU A 114 -6.33 -14.48 26.89
C LEU A 114 -7.16 -13.36 26.24
N ILE A 115 -8.35 -13.67 25.69
CA ILE A 115 -9.21 -12.68 25.02
C ILE A 115 -9.59 -11.55 25.99
N LEU A 116 -9.91 -11.88 27.24
CA LEU A 116 -10.29 -10.86 28.25
C LEU A 116 -9.15 -9.88 28.54
N THR A 117 -7.88 -10.27 28.38
CA THR A 117 -6.74 -9.36 28.60
C THR A 117 -6.75 -8.14 27.68
N PHE A 118 -7.42 -8.21 26.52
CA PHE A 118 -7.53 -7.11 25.56
C PHE A 118 -8.65 -6.11 25.87
N PHE A 119 -9.44 -6.39 26.90
CA PHE A 119 -10.60 -5.57 27.28
C PHE A 119 -10.28 -4.58 28.40
N ASP A 120 -9.01 -4.47 28.79
CA ASP A 120 -8.56 -3.73 29.98
C ASP A 120 -8.65 -2.20 29.87
N SER A 121 -8.97 -1.67 28.69
CA SER A 121 -9.36 -0.26 28.51
C SER A 121 -10.82 0.04 28.89
N PHE A 122 -11.67 -0.98 29.03
CA PHE A 122 -13.10 -0.80 29.38
C PHE A 122 -13.62 -1.81 30.41
N MET A 123 -12.76 -2.73 30.85
CA MET A 123 -13.01 -3.65 31.95
C MET A 123 -11.91 -3.49 33.00
N PRO A 124 -12.24 -3.41 34.31
CA PRO A 124 -11.23 -3.31 35.35
C PRO A 124 -10.27 -4.50 35.35
N LYS A 125 -8.95 -4.25 35.39
CA LYS A 125 -7.91 -5.30 35.45
C LYS A 125 -8.18 -6.34 36.55
N LYS A 126 -8.61 -5.88 37.73
CA LYS A 126 -9.02 -6.75 38.85
C LYS A 126 -10.13 -7.74 38.46
N ALA A 127 -11.15 -7.31 37.72
CA ALA A 127 -12.24 -8.18 37.30
C ALA A 127 -11.80 -9.25 36.28
N ILE A 128 -10.87 -8.88 35.40
CA ILE A 128 -10.22 -9.82 34.45
C ILE A 128 -9.44 -10.88 35.25
N ILE A 129 -8.60 -10.45 36.18
CA ILE A 129 -7.78 -11.35 37.02
C ILE A 129 -8.63 -12.24 37.91
N ASP A 130 -9.67 -11.70 38.55
CA ASP A 130 -10.57 -12.49 39.38
C ASP A 130 -11.29 -13.58 38.55
N THR A 131 -11.66 -13.25 37.30
CA THR A 131 -12.18 -14.25 36.36
C THR A 131 -11.15 -15.34 36.05
N MET A 132 -9.90 -14.97 35.76
CA MET A 132 -8.82 -15.94 35.53
C MET A 132 -8.56 -16.81 36.77
N LYS A 133 -8.59 -16.24 37.97
CA LYS A 133 -8.51 -17.00 39.23
C LYS A 133 -9.61 -18.05 39.35
N THR A 134 -10.84 -17.74 38.92
CA THR A 134 -11.92 -18.76 38.92
C THR A 134 -11.59 -19.96 38.04
N PHE A 135 -11.05 -19.73 36.84
CA PHE A 135 -10.60 -20.79 35.94
C PHE A 135 -9.45 -21.60 36.54
N PHE A 136 -8.47 -20.91 37.15
CA PHE A 136 -7.37 -21.56 37.85
C PHE A 136 -7.85 -22.53 38.94
N TYR A 137 -8.74 -22.07 39.83
CA TYR A 137 -9.23 -22.91 40.92
C TYR A 137 -10.14 -24.04 40.45
N GLU A 138 -10.88 -23.85 39.36
CA GLU A 138 -11.63 -24.93 38.72
C GLU A 138 -10.69 -26.02 38.20
N TYR A 139 -9.65 -25.66 37.44
CA TYR A 139 -8.65 -26.62 36.98
C TYR A 139 -7.92 -27.33 38.11
N ARG A 140 -7.56 -26.59 39.16
CA ARG A 140 -6.90 -27.17 40.33
C ARG A 140 -7.79 -28.18 41.06
N ARG A 141 -9.07 -27.87 41.27
CA ARG A 141 -10.04 -28.78 41.90
C ARG A 141 -10.26 -30.06 41.08
N ASN A 142 -10.20 -29.93 39.75
CA ASN A 142 -10.35 -31.06 38.83
C ASN A 142 -9.05 -31.84 38.57
N GLY A 143 -7.96 -31.53 39.28
CA GLY A 143 -6.65 -32.19 39.12
C GLY A 143 -5.91 -31.82 37.82
N GLN A 144 -6.41 -30.84 37.06
CA GLN A 144 -5.86 -30.41 35.78
C GLN A 144 -4.74 -29.37 35.98
N LEU A 145 -3.71 -29.74 36.75
CA LEU A 145 -2.65 -28.84 37.20
C LEU A 145 -1.90 -28.15 36.05
N ARG A 146 -1.74 -28.82 34.90
CA ARG A 146 -1.15 -28.20 33.70
C ARG A 146 -1.98 -27.01 33.23
N PHE A 147 -3.30 -27.16 33.10
CA PHE A 147 -4.18 -26.08 32.66
C PHE A 147 -4.27 -24.96 33.69
N ALA A 148 -4.23 -25.28 34.99
CA ALA A 148 -4.07 -24.29 36.03
C ALA A 148 -2.78 -23.47 35.83
N TYR A 149 -1.65 -24.14 35.55
CA TYR A 149 -0.39 -23.45 35.29
C TYR A 149 -0.45 -22.53 34.05
N GLN A 150 -1.12 -22.95 32.98
CA GLN A 150 -1.32 -22.12 31.79
C GLN A 150 -2.06 -20.81 32.10
N ILE A 151 -3.08 -20.87 32.96
CA ILE A 151 -3.77 -19.66 33.42
C ILE A 151 -2.82 -18.72 34.18
N LEU A 152 -1.90 -19.26 35.00
CA LEU A 152 -0.88 -18.44 35.66
C LEU A 152 0.03 -17.74 34.63
N MET A 153 0.43 -18.44 33.57
CA MET A 153 1.28 -17.86 32.52
C MET A 153 0.56 -16.74 31.75
N ILE A 154 -0.75 -16.89 31.48
CA ILE A 154 -1.55 -15.82 30.88
C ILE A 154 -1.65 -14.60 31.80
N ILE A 155 -1.80 -14.82 33.12
CA ILE A 155 -1.81 -13.72 34.09
C ILE A 155 -0.46 -13.02 34.13
N LEU A 156 0.66 -13.76 34.17
CA LEU A 156 2.00 -13.17 34.22
C LEU A 156 2.37 -12.45 32.91
N ASP A 157 1.88 -12.90 31.77
CA ASP A 157 2.04 -12.17 30.50
C ASP A 157 1.22 -10.86 30.46
N PHE A 158 0.06 -10.82 31.14
CA PHE A 158 -0.81 -9.65 31.22
C PHE A 158 -0.39 -8.65 32.29
N GLU A 159 -0.01 -9.15 33.46
CA GLU A 159 0.40 -8.39 34.62
C GLU A 159 1.62 -9.09 35.25
N PRO A 160 2.85 -8.81 34.75
CA PRO A 160 4.07 -9.46 35.20
C PRO A 160 4.31 -9.32 36.71
N GLU A 161 3.88 -8.20 37.29
CA GLU A 161 4.01 -7.86 38.72
C GLU A 161 2.93 -8.51 39.61
N ASN A 162 2.10 -9.40 39.08
CA ASN A 162 1.02 -10.01 39.85
C ASN A 162 1.58 -11.01 40.88
N THR A 163 1.70 -10.58 42.14
CA THR A 163 2.29 -11.36 43.23
C THR A 163 1.65 -12.73 43.43
N TRP A 164 0.32 -12.82 43.34
CA TRP A 164 -0.41 -14.08 43.47
C TRP A 164 0.00 -15.10 42.40
N ALA A 165 0.15 -14.66 41.15
CA ALA A 165 0.56 -15.55 40.06
C ALA A 165 2.03 -15.92 40.17
N GLN A 166 2.89 -14.97 40.54
CA GLN A 166 4.33 -15.20 40.77
C GLN A 166 4.55 -16.24 41.88
N GLU A 167 3.94 -16.07 43.05
CA GLU A 167 4.12 -17.01 44.17
C GLU A 167 3.64 -18.43 43.80
N LEU A 168 2.47 -18.54 43.18
CA LEU A 168 1.92 -19.83 42.79
C LEU A 168 2.70 -20.51 41.68
N SER A 169 3.24 -19.78 40.70
CA SER A 169 4.02 -20.37 39.61
C SER A 169 5.32 -21.01 40.10
N HIS A 170 5.81 -20.62 41.28
CA HIS A 170 7.01 -21.18 41.93
C HIS A 170 6.71 -22.31 42.91
N HIS A 171 5.44 -22.60 43.19
CA HIS A 171 5.06 -23.64 44.13
C HIS A 171 5.49 -25.03 43.63
N VAL A 172 5.91 -25.92 44.55
CA VAL A 172 6.42 -27.26 44.23
C VAL A 172 5.51 -28.10 43.32
N TYR A 173 4.18 -27.92 43.40
CA TYR A 173 3.21 -28.62 42.55
C TYR A 173 3.35 -28.28 41.06
N TYR A 174 3.97 -27.15 40.73
CA TYR A 174 4.10 -26.65 39.37
C TYR A 174 5.52 -26.71 38.82
N GLN A 175 6.50 -27.14 39.62
CA GLN A 175 7.91 -27.17 39.22
C GLN A 175 8.13 -27.97 37.91
N LYS A 176 7.44 -29.10 37.74
CA LYS A 176 7.48 -29.89 36.50
C LYS A 176 7.03 -29.10 35.27
N TYR A 177 5.99 -28.28 35.42
CA TYR A 177 5.48 -27.48 34.29
C TYR A 177 6.39 -26.30 34.05
N LYS A 178 6.82 -25.59 35.10
CA LYS A 178 7.76 -24.47 35.01
C LYS A 178 9.01 -24.81 34.20
N LEU A 179 9.60 -25.99 34.43
CA LEU A 179 10.77 -26.45 33.67
C LEU A 179 10.56 -26.49 32.15
N LEU A 180 9.33 -26.71 31.67
CA LEU A 180 9.02 -26.68 30.23
C LEU A 180 9.10 -25.26 29.66
N TYR A 181 8.67 -24.26 30.43
CA TYR A 181 8.68 -22.85 30.02
C TYR A 181 10.08 -22.26 30.15
N ASP A 182 10.78 -22.50 31.27
CA ASP A 182 12.14 -22.01 31.50
C ASP A 182 13.14 -22.50 30.43
N ARG A 183 12.95 -23.72 29.93
CA ARG A 183 13.84 -24.34 28.92
C ARG A 183 13.38 -24.13 27.49
N MET A 184 12.20 -23.55 27.28
CA MET A 184 11.54 -23.51 25.96
C MET A 184 11.53 -24.90 25.29
N ASP A 185 11.12 -25.91 26.07
CA ASP A 185 11.16 -27.31 25.63
C ASP A 185 10.28 -27.50 24.37
N PRO A 186 10.73 -28.22 23.32
CA PRO A 186 9.92 -28.46 22.12
C PRO A 186 8.55 -29.09 22.41
N GLU A 187 8.40 -29.84 23.50
CA GLU A 187 7.10 -30.37 23.94
C GLU A 187 6.11 -29.27 24.33
N LEU A 188 6.58 -28.06 24.66
CA LEU A 188 5.75 -26.92 24.99
C LEU A 188 4.83 -26.53 23.83
N HIS A 189 5.27 -26.69 22.58
CA HIS A 189 4.44 -26.42 21.40
C HIS A 189 3.18 -27.28 21.36
N VAL A 190 3.27 -28.52 21.85
CA VAL A 190 2.14 -29.46 21.90
C VAL A 190 1.34 -29.28 23.20
N LYS A 191 2.02 -29.02 24.32
CA LYS A 191 1.40 -28.95 25.64
C LYS A 191 0.72 -27.61 25.90
N ASP A 192 1.25 -26.52 25.34
CA ASP A 192 0.73 -25.16 25.42
C ASP A 192 1.05 -24.38 24.13
N SER A 193 0.23 -24.63 23.10
CA SER A 193 0.34 -23.93 21.83
C SER A 193 0.04 -22.43 21.95
N LEU A 194 -0.75 -22.03 22.95
CA LEU A 194 -1.16 -20.64 23.13
C LEU A 194 0.03 -19.81 23.61
N TYR A 195 0.70 -20.25 24.67
CA TYR A 195 1.92 -19.60 25.15
C TYR A 195 3.03 -19.64 24.09
N SER A 196 3.21 -20.80 23.43
CA SER A 196 4.25 -20.96 22.42
C SER A 196 4.11 -19.96 21.26
N GLU A 197 2.89 -19.76 20.76
CA GLU A 197 2.63 -18.80 19.68
C GLU A 197 2.79 -17.35 20.16
N MET A 198 2.35 -17.02 21.38
CA MET A 198 2.54 -15.68 21.95
C MET A 198 4.03 -15.35 22.12
N ASN A 199 4.81 -16.25 22.72
CA ASN A 199 6.24 -16.05 22.89
C ASN A 199 6.96 -15.91 21.53
N ALA A 200 6.61 -16.75 20.55
CA ALA A 200 7.18 -16.64 19.22
C ALA A 200 6.79 -15.33 18.52
N PHE A 201 5.59 -14.81 18.74
CA PHE A 201 5.18 -13.49 18.22
C PHE A 201 6.03 -12.34 18.79
N TYR A 202 6.35 -12.37 20.08
CA TYR A 202 7.23 -11.35 20.69
C TYR A 202 8.65 -11.38 20.11
N GLN A 203 9.07 -12.52 19.57
CA GLN A 203 10.40 -12.73 19.00
C GLN A 203 10.36 -12.99 17.48
N LYS A 204 9.27 -12.56 16.82
CA LYS A 204 8.93 -12.87 15.41
C LYS A 204 10.00 -12.47 14.40
N GLU A 205 10.88 -11.55 14.75
CA GLU A 205 11.98 -11.07 13.91
C GLU A 205 13.18 -12.05 13.86
N SER A 206 13.20 -13.04 14.77
CA SER A 206 14.32 -13.97 14.94
C SER A 206 13.97 -15.41 14.59
N GLU A 207 14.94 -16.15 14.06
CA GLU A 207 14.87 -17.62 13.98
C GLU A 207 15.22 -18.23 15.35
N PRO A 208 14.58 -19.33 15.78
CA PRO A 208 13.62 -20.16 15.03
C PRO A 208 12.15 -19.74 15.16
N HIS A 209 11.85 -18.62 15.85
CA HIS A 209 10.49 -18.21 16.17
C HIS A 209 9.67 -17.87 14.92
N PHE A 210 10.28 -17.23 13.94
CA PHE A 210 9.65 -16.96 12.65
C PHE A 210 9.19 -18.24 11.94
N ALA A 211 10.10 -19.22 11.78
CA ALA A 211 9.77 -20.51 11.17
C ALA A 211 8.70 -21.30 11.95
N TYR A 212 8.71 -21.20 13.28
CA TYR A 212 7.67 -21.80 14.12
C TYR A 212 6.30 -21.19 13.83
N LEU A 213 6.19 -19.85 13.80
CA LEU A 213 4.94 -19.16 13.47
C LEU A 213 4.44 -19.53 12.09
N GLN A 214 5.32 -19.57 11.08
CA GLN A 214 4.95 -20.01 9.73
C GLN A 214 4.32 -21.41 9.74
N THR A 215 4.96 -22.35 10.45
CA THR A 215 4.48 -23.73 10.55
C THR A 215 3.11 -23.82 11.21
N VAL A 216 2.92 -23.11 12.33
CA VAL A 216 1.64 -23.10 13.06
C VAL A 216 0.52 -22.48 12.23
N LEU A 217 0.77 -21.31 11.63
CA LEU A 217 -0.24 -20.59 10.87
C LEU A 217 -0.65 -21.33 9.59
N LEU A 218 0.30 -21.99 8.92
CA LEU A 218 0.02 -22.85 7.76
C LEU A 218 -0.82 -24.07 8.17
N LYS A 219 -0.45 -24.75 9.27
CA LYS A 219 -1.17 -25.92 9.79
C LYS A 219 -2.61 -25.59 10.20
N GLU A 220 -2.84 -24.40 10.75
CA GLU A 220 -4.19 -23.92 11.14
C GLU A 220 -4.96 -23.28 9.98
N ALA A 221 -4.44 -23.28 8.74
CA ALA A 221 -5.02 -22.60 7.58
C ALA A 221 -5.30 -21.09 7.82
N ARG A 222 -4.46 -20.45 8.63
CA ARG A 222 -4.54 -19.02 8.99
C ARG A 222 -3.74 -18.16 8.01
N TRP A 223 -4.07 -18.25 6.72
CA TRP A 223 -3.36 -17.56 5.64
C TRP A 223 -3.28 -16.04 5.83
N HIS A 224 -4.32 -15.41 6.38
CA HIS A 224 -4.35 -13.96 6.64
C HIS A 224 -3.31 -13.57 7.70
N ASP A 225 -3.22 -14.32 8.80
CA ASP A 225 -2.20 -14.11 9.83
C ASP A 225 -0.79 -14.38 9.28
N LEU A 226 -0.63 -15.40 8.44
CA LEU A 226 0.64 -15.71 7.79
C LEU A 226 1.09 -14.58 6.85
N LEU A 227 0.15 -13.96 6.13
CA LEU A 227 0.42 -12.83 5.27
C LEU A 227 0.83 -11.59 6.07
N VAL A 228 0.16 -11.32 7.20
CA VAL A 228 0.55 -10.28 8.15
C VAL A 228 2.01 -10.50 8.63
N LEU A 229 2.36 -11.75 8.98
CA LEU A 229 3.70 -12.11 9.43
C LEU A 229 4.76 -11.86 8.34
N TYR A 230 4.50 -12.22 7.08
CA TYR A 230 5.44 -11.95 5.98
C TYR A 230 5.64 -10.46 5.72
N ILE A 231 4.55 -9.67 5.69
CA ILE A 231 4.66 -8.23 5.46
C ILE A 231 5.51 -7.58 6.55
N ASP A 232 5.29 -7.96 7.81
CA ASP A 232 6.07 -7.47 8.94
C ASP A 232 7.55 -7.89 8.87
N TYR A 233 7.82 -9.15 8.51
CA TYR A 233 9.18 -9.63 8.26
C TYR A 233 9.89 -8.79 7.20
N PHE A 234 9.24 -8.52 6.07
CA PHE A 234 9.86 -7.70 5.04
C PHE A 234 10.03 -6.25 5.50
N ARG A 235 9.09 -5.67 6.24
CA ARG A 235 9.23 -4.30 6.77
C ARG A 235 10.42 -4.13 7.73
N THR A 236 10.81 -5.18 8.44
CA THR A 236 11.79 -5.12 9.54
C THR A 236 13.12 -5.79 9.21
N ALA A 237 13.16 -6.77 8.28
CA ALA A 237 14.36 -7.54 7.99
C ALA A 237 15.42 -6.72 7.23
N SER A 238 16.62 -6.64 7.80
CA SER A 238 17.79 -6.01 7.16
C SER A 238 18.27 -6.77 5.92
N ASN A 239 18.14 -8.09 5.89
CA ASN A 239 18.52 -8.94 4.75
C ASN A 239 17.52 -10.12 4.60
N PRO A 240 16.40 -9.89 3.90
CA PRO A 240 15.35 -10.88 3.69
C PRO A 240 15.85 -12.10 2.89
N GLN A 241 15.33 -13.29 3.18
CA GLN A 241 15.67 -14.50 2.43
C GLN A 241 14.73 -14.72 1.24
N ASP A 242 15.28 -15.05 0.07
CA ASP A 242 14.52 -15.32 -1.17
C ASP A 242 13.43 -16.39 -1.00
N LYS A 243 13.69 -17.42 -0.19
CA LYS A 243 12.73 -18.51 0.07
C LYS A 243 11.41 -18.00 0.66
N HIS A 244 11.47 -16.97 1.51
CA HIS A 244 10.29 -16.37 2.14
C HIS A 244 9.51 -15.51 1.17
N TYR A 245 10.22 -14.91 0.21
CA TYR A 245 9.62 -14.15 -0.86
C TYR A 245 8.80 -15.06 -1.80
N ASP A 246 9.35 -16.20 -2.24
CA ASP A 246 8.60 -17.15 -3.08
C ASP A 246 7.33 -17.65 -2.37
N GLN A 247 7.42 -17.96 -1.08
CA GLN A 247 6.26 -18.35 -0.26
C GLN A 247 5.22 -17.23 -0.13
N PHE A 248 5.67 -15.99 0.07
CA PHE A 248 4.79 -14.82 0.13
C PHE A 248 4.04 -14.60 -1.19
N ILE A 249 4.71 -14.72 -2.34
CA ILE A 249 4.08 -14.59 -3.66
C ILE A 249 3.06 -15.68 -3.92
N GLN A 250 3.39 -16.92 -3.58
CA GLN A 250 2.42 -18.02 -3.65
C GLN A 250 1.19 -17.73 -2.79
N LEU A 251 1.39 -17.19 -1.58
CA LEU A 251 0.31 -16.88 -0.65
C LEU A 251 -0.61 -15.77 -1.17
N ILE A 252 -0.07 -14.64 -1.64
CA ILE A 252 -0.90 -13.54 -2.17
C ILE A 252 -1.59 -13.95 -3.47
N THR A 253 -0.94 -14.75 -4.31
CA THR A 253 -1.52 -15.26 -5.57
C THR A 253 -2.67 -16.23 -5.32
N ALA A 254 -2.59 -17.03 -4.26
CA ALA A 254 -3.65 -17.98 -3.90
C ALA A 254 -4.88 -17.32 -3.27
N HIS A 255 -4.71 -16.17 -2.60
CA HIS A 255 -5.76 -15.62 -1.73
C HIS A 255 -6.25 -14.21 -2.06
N LEU A 256 -5.53 -13.43 -2.87
CA LEU A 256 -5.89 -12.04 -3.17
C LEU A 256 -6.13 -11.82 -4.68
N PRO A 257 -7.11 -10.97 -5.04
CA PRO A 257 -7.33 -10.58 -6.42
C PRO A 257 -6.18 -9.73 -6.97
N GLU A 258 -6.06 -9.65 -8.30
CA GLU A 258 -4.99 -8.90 -9.00
C GLU A 258 -4.81 -7.46 -8.54
N GLU A 259 -5.91 -6.73 -8.36
CA GLU A 259 -5.88 -5.34 -7.92
C GLU A 259 -5.29 -5.19 -6.51
N GLU A 260 -5.70 -6.04 -5.58
CA GLU A 260 -5.19 -6.06 -4.19
C GLU A 260 -3.73 -6.50 -4.13
N ARG A 261 -3.33 -7.48 -4.95
CA ARG A 261 -1.93 -7.90 -5.08
C ARG A 261 -1.07 -6.73 -5.56
N SER A 262 -1.51 -6.01 -6.60
CA SER A 262 -0.81 -4.82 -7.10
C SER A 262 -0.62 -3.77 -6.01
N VAL A 263 -1.65 -3.51 -5.19
CA VAL A 263 -1.54 -2.56 -4.07
C VAL A 263 -0.52 -3.04 -3.02
N LEU A 264 -0.58 -4.30 -2.60
CA LEU A 264 0.42 -4.84 -1.65
C LEU A 264 1.83 -4.75 -2.21
N LEU A 265 2.05 -5.19 -3.45
CA LEU A 265 3.36 -5.19 -4.10
C LEU A 265 3.90 -3.78 -4.35
N SER A 266 3.03 -2.76 -4.35
CA SER A 266 3.43 -1.35 -4.41
C SER A 266 3.86 -0.77 -3.06
N ASP A 267 3.74 -1.51 -1.94
CA ASP A 267 4.18 -1.04 -0.62
C ASP A 267 5.70 -0.72 -0.66
N PRO A 268 6.11 0.54 -0.39
CA PRO A 268 7.50 0.97 -0.46
C PRO A 268 8.46 0.14 0.40
N TYR A 269 7.97 -0.44 1.51
CA TYR A 269 8.78 -1.29 2.36
C TYR A 269 9.07 -2.63 1.70
N LEU A 270 8.12 -3.21 0.97
CA LEU A 270 8.36 -4.41 0.17
C LEU A 270 9.36 -4.13 -0.97
N GLN A 271 9.37 -2.91 -1.52
CA GLN A 271 10.30 -2.55 -2.61
C GLN A 271 11.76 -2.41 -2.16
N LYS A 272 12.00 -1.94 -0.91
CA LYS A 272 13.35 -1.76 -0.32
C LYS A 272 14.07 -3.08 -0.04
N VAL A 273 13.29 -4.11 0.27
CA VAL A 273 13.69 -5.45 0.70
C VAL A 273 14.24 -6.29 -0.46
N VAL A 274 13.87 -5.92 -1.68
CA VAL A 274 14.23 -6.68 -2.88
C VAL A 274 15.63 -6.32 -3.36
N LYS A 275 16.62 -7.01 -2.80
CA LYS A 275 17.84 -7.31 -3.55
C LYS A 275 17.56 -8.50 -4.48
N GLY A 276 16.93 -8.24 -5.63
CA GLY A 276 16.71 -9.29 -6.62
C GLY A 276 15.77 -8.85 -7.73
N ASN A 277 16.24 -8.85 -8.98
CA ASN A 277 15.49 -8.44 -10.17
C ASN A 277 14.09 -9.12 -10.33
N ARG A 278 13.79 -10.21 -9.60
CA ARG A 278 12.58 -11.03 -9.76
C ARG A 278 11.29 -10.39 -9.23
N LEU A 279 11.19 -10.01 -7.95
CA LEU A 279 9.96 -9.36 -7.44
C LEU A 279 9.64 -8.13 -8.26
N ARG A 280 10.65 -7.33 -8.55
CA ARG A 280 10.49 -6.09 -9.31
C ARG A 280 10.00 -6.32 -10.72
N LYS A 281 10.47 -7.38 -11.39
CA LYS A 281 9.93 -7.79 -12.69
C LYS A 281 8.45 -8.18 -12.57
N GLU A 282 8.09 -9.01 -11.59
CA GLU A 282 6.71 -9.45 -11.37
C GLU A 282 5.77 -8.27 -10.99
N VAL A 283 6.21 -7.34 -10.14
CA VAL A 283 5.46 -6.11 -9.80
C VAL A 283 5.28 -5.24 -11.03
N PHE A 284 6.36 -5.01 -11.78
CA PHE A 284 6.33 -4.20 -12.98
C PHE A 284 5.36 -4.78 -14.02
N GLU A 285 5.45 -6.09 -14.30
CA GLU A 285 4.52 -6.79 -15.20
C GLU A 285 3.07 -6.70 -14.69
N THR A 286 2.84 -6.96 -13.39
CA THR A 286 1.50 -6.85 -12.79
C THR A 286 0.93 -5.43 -12.88
N MET A 287 1.74 -4.39 -12.67
CA MET A 287 1.30 -2.99 -12.79
C MET A 287 0.91 -2.65 -14.23
N ILE A 288 1.65 -3.18 -15.21
CA ILE A 288 1.31 -3.01 -16.63
C ILE A 288 -0.01 -3.71 -16.97
N ASP A 289 -0.21 -4.93 -16.47
CA ASP A 289 -1.41 -5.73 -16.74
C ASP A 289 -2.67 -5.07 -16.15
N VAL A 290 -2.56 -4.49 -14.94
CA VAL A 290 -3.66 -3.78 -14.26
C VAL A 290 -3.82 -2.32 -14.79
N GLY A 291 -2.97 -1.89 -15.74
CA GLY A 291 -3.07 -0.56 -16.35
C GLY A 291 -2.55 0.60 -15.50
N LYS A 292 -1.79 0.32 -14.43
CA LYS A 292 -1.14 1.33 -13.58
C LYS A 292 0.21 1.75 -14.14
N TYR A 293 0.19 2.42 -15.30
CA TYR A 293 1.41 2.72 -16.06
C TYR A 293 2.33 3.73 -15.37
N GLU A 294 1.80 4.77 -14.72
CA GLU A 294 2.62 5.76 -14.03
C GLU A 294 3.35 5.16 -12.81
N ASP A 295 2.67 4.28 -12.07
CA ASP A 295 3.27 3.57 -10.94
C ASP A 295 4.37 2.61 -11.43
N ALA A 296 4.17 1.94 -12.57
CA ALA A 296 5.18 1.09 -13.19
C ALA A 296 6.41 1.89 -13.65
N ILE A 297 6.22 3.09 -14.20
CA ILE A 297 7.30 4.00 -14.57
C ILE A 297 8.08 4.43 -13.32
N ASN A 298 7.38 4.91 -12.29
CA ASN A 298 7.97 5.36 -11.03
C ASN A 298 8.80 4.25 -10.36
N LEU A 299 8.29 3.01 -10.36
CA LEU A 299 8.98 1.84 -9.84
C LEU A 299 10.35 1.64 -10.48
N ILE A 300 10.49 1.89 -11.79
CA ILE A 300 11.75 1.69 -12.53
C ILE A 300 12.72 2.86 -12.33
N ILE A 301 12.23 4.10 -12.42
CA ILE A 301 13.08 5.31 -12.39
C ILE A 301 13.64 5.63 -11.00
N GLU A 302 13.03 5.13 -9.93
CA GLU A 302 13.51 5.30 -8.55
C GLU A 302 14.69 4.39 -8.19
N GLN A 303 15.11 3.51 -9.11
CA GLN A 303 16.10 2.49 -8.82
C GLN A 303 17.49 2.78 -9.42
N PRO A 304 18.56 2.24 -8.81
CA PRO A 304 19.85 2.15 -9.47
C PRO A 304 19.73 1.36 -10.77
N ARG A 305 20.23 1.94 -11.87
CA ARG A 305 20.10 1.39 -13.23
C ARG A 305 20.65 -0.03 -13.39
N SER A 306 21.62 -0.43 -12.56
CA SER A 306 22.18 -1.79 -12.49
C SER A 306 21.15 -2.89 -12.20
N ASN A 307 19.97 -2.51 -11.67
CA ASN A 307 18.91 -3.43 -11.26
C ASN A 307 17.79 -3.56 -12.30
N ILE A 308 17.98 -3.01 -13.50
CA ILE A 308 16.97 -3.02 -14.56
C ILE A 308 17.44 -3.98 -15.66
N THR A 309 16.57 -4.90 -16.04
CA THR A 309 16.87 -5.87 -17.11
C THR A 309 16.63 -5.25 -18.49
N GLY A 310 17.34 -5.74 -19.52
CA GLY A 310 17.15 -5.28 -20.90
C GLY A 310 15.69 -5.31 -21.39
N PRO A 311 14.89 -6.35 -21.09
CA PRO A 311 13.46 -6.37 -21.42
C PRO A 311 12.65 -5.29 -20.71
N GLN A 312 12.96 -4.96 -19.44
CA GLN A 312 12.28 -3.88 -18.72
C GLN A 312 12.57 -2.51 -19.32
N HIS A 313 13.79 -2.28 -19.80
CA HIS A 313 14.13 -1.06 -20.56
C HIS A 313 13.24 -0.91 -21.81
N GLN A 314 13.03 -1.99 -22.55
CA GLN A 314 12.17 -1.98 -23.76
C GLN A 314 10.69 -1.78 -23.41
N GLN A 315 10.20 -2.47 -22.38
CA GLN A 315 8.82 -2.32 -21.91
C GLN A 315 8.54 -0.91 -21.42
N LEU A 316 9.49 -0.29 -20.70
CA LEU A 316 9.36 1.10 -20.24
C LEU A 316 9.17 2.07 -21.40
N ALA A 317 9.95 1.93 -22.48
CA ALA A 317 9.78 2.77 -23.66
C ALA A 317 8.37 2.66 -24.27
N GLY A 318 7.84 1.43 -24.35
CA GLY A 318 6.48 1.18 -24.81
C GLY A 318 5.37 1.73 -23.90
N LEU A 319 5.66 2.02 -22.62
CA LEU A 319 4.69 2.67 -21.73
C LEU A 319 4.48 4.14 -22.09
N PHE A 320 5.53 4.83 -22.53
CA PHE A 320 5.44 6.23 -22.95
C PHE A 320 4.68 6.42 -24.27
N GLU A 321 4.64 5.39 -25.13
CA GLU A 321 3.87 5.41 -26.38
C GLU A 321 2.35 5.36 -26.14
N LYS A 322 1.90 4.95 -24.95
CA LYS A 322 0.48 4.98 -24.59
C LYS A 322 0.07 6.43 -24.26
N ASN A 323 -0.72 7.05 -25.14
CA ASN A 323 -1.17 8.45 -25.07
C ASN A 323 -2.14 8.78 -23.89
N SER A 324 -2.01 8.15 -22.73
CA SER A 324 -2.93 8.30 -21.61
C SER A 324 -2.25 8.48 -20.24
N LEU A 325 -0.95 8.78 -20.22
CA LEU A 325 -0.20 8.98 -18.97
C LEU A 325 -0.56 10.32 -18.31
N ASN A 326 -0.81 10.29 -17.01
CA ASN A 326 -0.93 11.48 -16.19
C ASN A 326 0.45 11.92 -15.67
N ILE A 327 1.01 12.95 -16.29
CA ILE A 327 2.36 13.47 -16.01
C ILE A 327 2.54 13.91 -14.57
N LYS A 328 1.49 14.42 -13.92
CA LYS A 328 1.55 14.87 -12.51
C LYS A 328 1.80 13.73 -11.53
N LYS A 329 1.56 12.47 -11.93
CA LYS A 329 1.83 11.29 -11.11
C LYS A 329 3.26 10.75 -11.29
N ILE A 330 3.99 11.21 -12.30
CA ILE A 330 5.34 10.70 -12.61
C ILE A 330 6.39 11.55 -11.88
N HIS A 331 7.38 10.90 -11.27
CA HIS A 331 8.49 11.57 -10.59
C HIS A 331 9.51 12.11 -11.60
N LEU A 332 9.22 13.30 -12.15
CA LEU A 332 9.96 13.91 -13.26
C LEU A 332 11.47 14.05 -13.03
N GLU A 333 11.91 14.35 -11.81
CA GLU A 333 13.34 14.50 -11.50
C GLU A 333 14.09 13.16 -11.53
N ASN A 334 13.44 12.09 -11.05
CA ASN A 334 13.98 10.73 -11.12
C ASN A 334 14.00 10.24 -12.57
N LEU A 335 12.94 10.53 -13.34
CA LEU A 335 12.87 10.21 -14.75
C LEU A 335 13.98 10.94 -15.52
N ARG A 336 14.23 12.23 -15.26
CA ARG A 336 15.34 12.96 -15.88
C ARG A 336 16.67 12.28 -15.59
N THR A 337 16.92 11.96 -14.32
CA THR A 337 18.15 11.28 -13.88
C THR A 337 18.31 9.94 -14.59
N TYR A 338 17.22 9.20 -14.75
CA TYR A 338 17.20 7.96 -15.48
C TYR A 338 17.58 8.13 -16.96
N LEU A 339 16.95 9.09 -17.65
CA LEU A 339 17.13 9.33 -19.09
C LEU A 339 18.54 9.84 -19.45
N ILE A 340 19.19 10.61 -18.57
CA ILE A 340 20.59 11.07 -18.75
C ILE A 340 21.54 9.88 -18.92
N HIS A 341 21.23 8.74 -18.30
CA HIS A 341 22.05 7.55 -18.33
C HIS A 341 21.55 6.52 -19.37
N GLU A 342 20.62 6.88 -20.26
CA GLU A 342 20.17 5.99 -21.33
C GLU A 342 21.28 5.80 -22.37
N PRO A 343 21.84 4.59 -22.53
CA PRO A 343 22.98 4.37 -23.41
C PRO A 343 22.59 4.28 -24.89
N ASN A 344 21.29 4.13 -25.18
CA ASN A 344 20.77 3.97 -26.53
C ASN A 344 20.03 5.24 -26.97
N ASP A 345 20.66 6.03 -27.84
CA ASP A 345 20.12 7.28 -28.38
C ASP A 345 18.80 7.08 -29.13
N ASP A 346 18.61 5.96 -29.85
CA ASP A 346 17.35 5.68 -30.55
C ASP A 346 16.21 5.44 -29.55
N ASN A 347 16.50 4.74 -28.46
CA ASN A 347 15.54 4.49 -27.39
C ASN A 347 15.21 5.78 -26.64
N LEU A 348 16.23 6.59 -26.33
CA LEU A 348 16.06 7.89 -25.69
C LEU A 348 15.22 8.85 -26.56
N GLU A 349 15.51 8.92 -27.86
CA GLU A 349 14.73 9.72 -28.82
C GLU A 349 13.27 9.26 -28.86
N LYS A 350 13.00 7.95 -28.90
CA LYS A 350 11.61 7.42 -28.88
C LYS A 350 10.85 7.80 -27.61
N ILE A 351 11.49 7.64 -26.45
CA ILE A 351 10.89 8.00 -25.16
C ILE A 351 10.57 9.50 -25.15
N LEU A 352 11.54 10.34 -25.53
CA LEU A 352 11.37 11.78 -25.56
C LEU A 352 10.31 12.22 -26.58
N GLN A 353 10.21 11.57 -27.74
CA GLN A 353 9.19 11.85 -28.77
C GLN A 353 7.77 11.63 -28.26
N SER A 354 7.59 10.65 -27.39
CA SER A 354 6.28 10.38 -26.79
C SER A 354 6.03 11.25 -25.56
N PHE A 355 7.07 11.54 -24.78
CA PHE A 355 6.94 12.22 -23.49
C PHE A 355 6.91 13.76 -23.58
N ILE A 356 7.68 14.38 -24.48
CA ILE A 356 7.74 15.85 -24.62
C ILE A 356 6.38 16.48 -24.97
N PRO A 357 5.57 15.90 -25.89
CA PRO A 357 4.19 16.36 -26.09
C PRO A 357 3.37 16.40 -24.79
N LEU A 358 3.49 15.38 -23.94
CA LEU A 358 2.76 15.29 -22.68
C LEU A 358 3.28 16.31 -21.64
N LEU A 359 4.59 16.58 -21.63
CA LEU A 359 5.15 17.65 -20.81
C LEU A 359 4.66 19.03 -21.28
N LEU A 360 4.63 19.28 -22.59
CA LEU A 360 4.20 20.57 -23.15
C LEU A 360 2.71 20.84 -22.96
N SER A 361 1.87 19.82 -22.77
CA SER A 361 0.45 20.02 -22.45
C SER A 361 0.23 20.49 -21.01
N GLU A 362 1.15 20.18 -20.08
CA GLU A 362 1.02 20.52 -18.67
C GLU A 362 1.94 21.68 -18.24
N TYR A 363 3.05 21.90 -18.95
CA TYR A 363 4.09 22.86 -18.59
C TYR A 363 4.48 23.78 -19.74
N SER A 364 5.09 24.93 -19.42
CA SER A 364 5.60 25.87 -20.42
C SER A 364 6.85 25.34 -21.13
N ILE A 365 7.13 25.85 -22.34
CA ILE A 365 8.36 25.51 -23.07
C ILE A 365 9.62 25.86 -22.26
N THR A 366 9.59 26.93 -21.47
CA THR A 366 10.64 27.31 -20.51
C THR A 366 10.93 26.19 -19.51
N TYR A 367 9.89 25.62 -18.90
CA TYR A 367 10.03 24.52 -17.95
C TYR A 367 10.60 23.27 -18.63
N VAL A 368 10.04 22.89 -19.79
CA VAL A 368 10.47 21.69 -20.53
C VAL A 368 11.93 21.83 -20.98
N HIS A 369 12.34 23.00 -21.46
CA HIS A 369 13.73 23.29 -21.81
C HIS A 369 14.67 23.15 -20.60
N ASN A 370 14.31 23.75 -19.47
CA ASN A 370 15.12 23.66 -18.25
C ASN A 370 15.21 22.21 -17.73
N TRP A 371 14.12 21.46 -17.80
CA TRP A 371 14.11 20.05 -17.45
C TRP A 371 15.00 19.21 -18.37
N LEU A 372 15.09 19.55 -19.66
CA LEU A 372 15.98 18.89 -20.63
C LEU A 372 17.44 19.36 -20.59
N GLN A 373 17.78 20.39 -19.81
CA GLN A 373 19.12 21.01 -19.82
C GLN A 373 20.28 19.99 -19.73
N PRO A 374 20.24 18.95 -18.87
CA PRO A 374 21.32 17.97 -18.81
C PRO A 374 21.50 17.15 -20.10
N LEU A 375 20.42 16.93 -20.85
CA LEU A 375 20.42 16.21 -22.14
C LEU A 375 20.80 17.12 -23.32
N LEU A 376 20.77 18.44 -23.13
CA LEU A 376 21.12 19.44 -24.15
C LEU A 376 22.62 19.72 -24.25
N GLN A 377 23.41 19.27 -23.26
CA GLN A 377 24.87 19.51 -23.16
C GLN A 377 25.73 18.39 -23.77
N VAL A 378 25.09 17.37 -24.37
CA VAL A 378 25.79 16.23 -24.98
C VAL A 378 26.39 16.63 -26.34
N GLU A 379 27.56 16.10 -26.68
CA GLU A 379 28.29 16.43 -27.93
C GLU A 379 27.44 16.22 -29.19
N ASN A 380 26.53 15.24 -29.18
CA ASN A 380 25.59 14.95 -30.26
C ASN A 380 24.14 15.10 -29.78
N PRO A 381 23.53 16.30 -29.89
CA PRO A 381 22.16 16.50 -29.44
C PRO A 381 21.15 15.81 -30.36
N LEU A 382 20.23 15.08 -29.73
CA LEU A 382 19.14 14.37 -30.38
C LEU A 382 18.21 15.30 -31.19
N PRO A 383 17.55 14.82 -32.27
CA PRO A 383 16.65 15.64 -33.08
C PRO A 383 15.54 16.34 -32.28
N ILE A 384 14.96 15.65 -31.28
CA ILE A 384 13.90 16.25 -30.49
C ILE A 384 14.41 17.33 -29.52
N THR A 385 15.61 17.15 -28.95
CA THR A 385 16.19 18.12 -28.04
C THR A 385 16.61 19.38 -28.79
N LYS A 386 17.09 19.25 -30.04
CA LYS A 386 17.28 20.38 -30.97
C LYS A 386 15.98 21.16 -31.22
N SER A 387 14.88 20.44 -31.43
CA SER A 387 13.56 21.05 -31.66
C SER A 387 13.12 21.88 -30.44
N VAL A 388 13.22 21.32 -29.22
CA VAL A 388 12.89 22.05 -27.98
C VAL A 388 13.81 23.25 -27.74
N LYS A 389 15.11 23.10 -27.99
CA LYS A 389 16.08 24.21 -27.86
C LYS A 389 15.75 25.36 -28.81
N LEU A 390 15.37 25.06 -30.04
CA LEU A 390 14.96 26.07 -31.02
C LEU A 390 13.67 26.74 -30.59
N MET A 391 12.64 25.97 -30.21
CA MET A 391 11.38 26.53 -29.69
C MET A 391 11.62 27.49 -28.53
N PHE A 392 12.46 27.10 -27.57
CA PHE A 392 12.84 27.96 -26.44
C PHE A 392 13.53 29.25 -26.91
N ALA A 393 14.43 29.18 -27.88
CA ALA A 393 15.16 30.35 -28.38
C ALA A 393 14.26 31.35 -29.14
N ILE A 394 13.14 30.89 -29.71
CA ILE A 394 12.24 31.71 -30.53
C ILE A 394 10.91 32.04 -29.85
N GLN A 395 10.68 31.58 -28.61
CA GLN A 395 9.36 31.65 -27.96
C GLN A 395 8.83 33.09 -27.80
N ASP A 396 9.74 34.05 -27.62
CA ASP A 396 9.45 35.47 -27.41
C ASP A 396 9.77 36.34 -28.64
N ASP A 397 10.03 35.72 -29.80
CA ASP A 397 10.38 36.41 -31.04
C ASP A 397 9.12 36.54 -31.94
N PRO A 398 8.54 37.74 -32.09
CA PRO A 398 7.32 37.95 -32.88
C PRO A 398 7.48 37.56 -34.36
N ASP A 399 8.69 37.72 -34.91
CA ASP A 399 8.98 37.44 -36.32
C ASP A 399 9.15 35.94 -36.60
N LYS A 400 9.13 35.10 -35.54
CA LYS A 400 9.29 33.64 -35.63
C LYS A 400 8.06 32.87 -35.16
N GLN A 401 6.93 33.53 -34.97
CA GLN A 401 5.69 32.89 -34.52
C GLN A 401 5.23 31.79 -35.47
N PHE A 402 5.33 32.01 -36.79
CA PHE A 402 5.03 30.94 -37.77
C PHE A 402 5.84 29.65 -37.52
N MET A 403 7.15 29.79 -37.34
CA MET A 403 8.05 28.65 -37.11
C MET A 403 7.73 27.97 -35.77
N LEU A 404 7.47 28.75 -34.72
CA LEU A 404 7.06 28.23 -33.42
C LEU A 404 5.75 27.44 -33.49
N GLY A 405 4.77 27.95 -34.25
CA GLY A 405 3.49 27.29 -34.51
C GLY A 405 3.65 25.94 -35.20
N GLN A 406 4.56 25.83 -36.18
CA GLN A 406 4.89 24.55 -36.83
C GLN A 406 5.46 23.53 -35.85
N TYR A 407 6.29 23.96 -34.90
CA TYR A 407 6.80 23.07 -33.86
C TYR A 407 5.71 22.65 -32.86
N TYR A 408 4.85 23.58 -32.43
CA TYR A 408 3.72 23.23 -31.57
C TYR A 408 2.78 22.24 -32.26
N HIS A 409 2.50 22.42 -33.56
CA HIS A 409 1.77 21.43 -34.36
C HIS A 409 2.46 20.06 -34.38
N LYS A 410 3.78 20.04 -34.64
CA LYS A 410 4.58 18.79 -34.62
C LYS A 410 4.48 18.06 -33.27
N PHE A 411 4.42 18.79 -32.16
CA PHE A 411 4.24 18.25 -30.81
C PHE A 411 2.77 18.08 -30.40
N LYS A 412 1.83 18.17 -31.35
CA LYS A 412 0.38 18.03 -31.15
C LYS A 412 -0.21 19.01 -30.13
N GLN A 413 0.45 20.15 -29.93
CA GLN A 413 -0.01 21.26 -29.09
C GLN A 413 -0.87 22.20 -29.94
N TYR A 414 -2.04 21.74 -30.35
CA TYR A 414 -2.84 22.41 -31.38
C TYR A 414 -3.32 23.80 -30.96
N ASP A 415 -3.71 24.00 -29.69
CA ASP A 415 -4.17 25.30 -29.19
C ASP A 415 -3.05 26.35 -29.29
N LYS A 416 -1.84 26.01 -28.82
CA LYS A 416 -0.65 26.87 -28.92
C LYS A 416 -0.25 27.12 -30.37
N ALA A 417 -0.41 26.12 -31.25
CA ALA A 417 -0.15 26.29 -32.67
C ALA A 417 -1.14 27.28 -33.32
N ILE A 418 -2.43 27.21 -32.96
CA ILE A 418 -3.46 28.14 -33.43
C ILE A 418 -3.13 29.57 -33.00
N GLU A 419 -2.72 29.78 -31.74
CA GLU A 419 -2.31 31.11 -31.25
C GLU A 419 -1.16 31.68 -32.11
N CYS A 420 -0.10 30.90 -32.33
CA CYS A 420 1.03 31.32 -33.16
C CYS A 420 0.63 31.64 -34.61
N PHE A 421 -0.19 30.79 -35.25
CA PHE A 421 -0.62 31.03 -36.64
C PHE A 421 -1.60 32.19 -36.76
N THR A 422 -2.44 32.41 -35.74
CA THR A 422 -3.33 33.58 -35.69
C THR A 422 -2.53 34.86 -35.57
N TRP A 423 -1.52 34.88 -34.70
CA TRP A 423 -0.61 36.02 -34.58
C TRP A 423 0.10 36.35 -35.90
N GLU A 424 0.63 35.33 -36.58
CA GLU A 424 1.30 35.51 -37.87
C GLU A 424 0.35 36.05 -38.95
N MET A 425 -0.88 35.54 -39.00
CA MET A 425 -1.93 36.03 -39.90
C MET A 425 -2.27 37.51 -39.66
N GLU A 426 -2.27 37.95 -38.40
CA GLU A 426 -2.51 39.35 -38.05
C GLU A 426 -1.32 40.26 -38.39
N LEU A 427 -0.09 39.76 -38.20
CA LEU A 427 1.14 40.50 -38.49
C LEU A 427 1.38 40.66 -39.99
N ASN A 428 1.10 39.61 -40.77
CA ASN A 428 1.31 39.54 -42.22
C ASN A 428 0.01 39.13 -42.95
N PRO A 429 -0.97 40.05 -43.11
CA PRO A 429 -2.29 39.71 -43.68
C PRO A 429 -2.28 39.19 -45.11
N ASP A 430 -1.23 39.51 -45.88
CA ASP A 430 -1.08 39.08 -47.27
C ASP A 430 -0.40 37.71 -47.40
N ASP A 431 0.17 37.15 -46.32
CA ASP A 431 0.75 35.81 -46.35
C ASP A 431 -0.35 34.74 -46.18
N PRO A 432 -0.60 33.87 -47.19
CA PRO A 432 -1.61 32.83 -47.09
C PRO A 432 -1.15 31.63 -46.24
N ASN A 433 0.13 31.51 -45.90
CA ASN A 433 0.67 30.34 -45.19
C ASN A 433 0.04 30.09 -43.81
N PRO A 434 -0.12 31.09 -42.91
CA PRO A 434 -0.71 30.88 -41.59
C PRO A 434 -2.17 30.41 -41.69
N VAL A 435 -2.93 30.94 -42.66
CA VAL A 435 -4.33 30.56 -42.90
C VAL A 435 -4.44 29.09 -43.35
N GLN A 436 -3.49 28.63 -44.19
CA GLN A 436 -3.41 27.23 -44.58
C GLN A 436 -3.16 26.31 -43.37
N TRP A 437 -2.26 26.72 -42.47
CA TRP A 437 -1.96 25.97 -41.24
C TRP A 437 -3.15 25.96 -40.27
N LEU A 438 -3.83 27.09 -40.05
CA LEU A 438 -5.05 27.16 -39.25
C LEU A 438 -6.12 26.19 -39.78
N THR A 439 -6.36 26.21 -41.10
CA THR A 439 -7.30 25.28 -41.76
C THR A 439 -6.96 23.82 -41.43
N LYS A 440 -5.67 23.47 -41.52
CA LYS A 440 -5.15 22.12 -41.22
C LYS A 440 -5.33 21.75 -39.75
N VAL A 441 -4.94 22.63 -38.81
CA VAL A 441 -5.02 22.37 -37.37
C VAL A 441 -6.47 22.17 -36.92
N TYR A 442 -7.38 23.07 -37.33
CA TYR A 442 -8.81 22.93 -37.00
C TYR A 442 -9.41 21.64 -37.57
N ARG A 443 -8.97 21.22 -38.76
CA ARG A 443 -9.39 19.94 -39.33
C ARG A 443 -8.92 18.75 -38.50
N GLU A 444 -7.68 18.78 -38.02
CA GLU A 444 -7.10 17.73 -37.16
C GLU A 444 -7.75 17.68 -35.77
N LEU A 445 -8.24 18.81 -35.26
CA LEU A 445 -9.07 18.89 -34.05
C LEU A 445 -10.52 18.44 -34.26
N GLY A 446 -10.97 18.23 -35.50
CA GLY A 446 -12.37 17.91 -35.83
C GLY A 446 -13.31 19.12 -35.84
N MET A 447 -12.77 20.34 -35.77
CA MET A 447 -13.50 21.62 -35.82
C MET A 447 -13.76 22.01 -37.28
N ILE A 448 -14.74 21.35 -37.89
CA ILE A 448 -15.01 21.42 -39.34
C ILE A 448 -15.52 22.79 -39.78
N GLU A 449 -16.34 23.46 -38.96
CA GLU A 449 -16.89 24.78 -39.31
C GLU A 449 -15.79 25.84 -39.38
N GLU A 450 -14.93 25.89 -38.36
CA GLU A 450 -13.77 26.78 -38.29
C GLU A 450 -12.81 26.49 -39.44
N SER A 451 -12.52 25.21 -39.71
CA SER A 451 -11.69 24.81 -40.84
C SER A 451 -12.25 25.32 -42.18
N ASN A 452 -13.57 25.22 -42.40
CA ASN A 452 -14.20 25.72 -43.62
C ASN A 452 -14.15 27.26 -43.73
N ASN A 453 -14.28 27.97 -42.61
CA ASN A 453 -14.16 29.43 -42.57
C ASN A 453 -12.75 29.86 -42.99
N TYR A 454 -11.70 29.25 -42.43
CA TYR A 454 -10.32 29.55 -42.83
C TYR A 454 -10.01 29.11 -44.26
N LEU A 455 -10.60 28.00 -44.74
CA LEU A 455 -10.46 27.59 -46.14
C LEU A 455 -11.08 28.60 -47.11
N TYR A 456 -12.22 29.20 -46.75
CA TYR A 456 -12.83 30.27 -47.52
C TYR A 456 -11.92 31.50 -47.57
N ILE A 457 -11.36 31.93 -46.43
CA ILE A 457 -10.40 33.04 -46.33
C ILE A 457 -9.19 32.77 -47.25
N TYR A 458 -8.59 31.58 -47.14
CA TYR A 458 -7.46 31.16 -47.97
C TYR A 458 -7.78 31.23 -49.47
N SER A 459 -8.97 30.77 -49.87
CA SER A 459 -9.40 30.79 -51.28
C SER A 459 -9.59 32.20 -51.85
N ASN A 460 -9.90 33.18 -51.00
CA ASN A 460 -10.05 34.57 -51.41
C ASN A 460 -8.68 35.26 -51.52
N MET A 461 -7.75 34.94 -50.62
CA MET A 461 -6.35 35.43 -50.71
C MET A 461 -5.65 34.94 -51.98
N GLN A 462 -5.96 33.74 -52.48
CA GLN A 462 -5.41 33.23 -53.75
C GLN A 462 -6.01 33.86 -55.02
N LYS A 463 -7.16 34.54 -54.90
CA LYS A 463 -7.86 35.19 -56.03
C LYS A 463 -7.59 36.69 -56.13
N ALA A 464 -7.07 37.28 -55.05
CA ALA A 464 -6.55 38.64 -55.00
C ALA A 464 -5.15 38.69 -55.60
#